data_AF-A0A938FBS3-F1
#
_entry.id   AF-A0A938FBS3-F1
#
_cell.length_a   1.000
_cell.length_b   1.000
_cell.length_c   1.000
_cell.angle_alpha   90.00
_cell.angle_beta   90.00
_cell.angle_gamma   90.00
#
_symmetry.space_group_name_H-M   'P 1'
#
loop_
_entity.id
_entity.type
_entity.pdbx_description
1 polymer ?
#
loop_
_entity_poly.entity_id
_entity_poly.type
_entity_poly.pdbx_seq_one_letter_code
_entity_poly.pdbx_strand_id
1 'polypeptide(L)'
;MKRLVLVFAFLMLPVIPAHANTTITLAEPMHRNADGIFIDDDLASAITPQGRLGRALFDRTLAVRIYVIDMATIEEIQDLADGYSFINEAGEVVEIPEFVIADIWLNTLRSAVKGRSVSALPYGNPDRKFLESISLVEYEFLKQVGTERLTAFLALPVTSVDSLESGGESLVKSRALSDTYRRDLRILYSVAPAPELASLRLQLGQLLNPSLSKESADLLSDNLTKALKENAKKLRVARGNYTITASNYDLPVTVINDFSVPVNLELIARPTNSRIVVGAAPLVSVAANSQSQVEIPLRIIASGDTQIELKLRSQNGKQVGEVEYIPLRLAVISPLTTWFTTGMAIILLLAAVIQSMRRVKKRKKL
;
A
#
# COMPACT_ATOMS: atom_id res chain seq x y z
N MET A 1 2.94 29.50 -90.50
CA MET A 1 3.71 29.13 -89.28
C MET A 1 2.73 29.03 -88.12
N LYS A 2 2.89 27.99 -87.29
CA LYS A 2 1.85 27.35 -86.48
C LYS A 2 1.42 28.21 -85.27
N ARG A 3 0.10 28.29 -85.05
CA ARG A 3 -0.53 28.84 -83.83
C ARG A 3 -0.42 27.80 -82.71
N LEU A 4 0.08 28.18 -81.55
CA LEU A 4 0.02 27.39 -80.32
C LEU A 4 -0.89 28.13 -79.33
N VAL A 5 -2.10 27.62 -79.14
CA VAL A 5 -3.01 28.08 -78.08
C VAL A 5 -2.84 27.09 -76.93
N LEU A 6 -2.29 27.56 -75.81
CA LEU A 6 -2.25 26.79 -74.56
C LEU A 6 -3.59 27.02 -73.83
N VAL A 7 -4.38 25.96 -73.68
CA VAL A 7 -5.56 25.93 -72.81
C VAL A 7 -5.11 25.43 -71.45
N PHE A 8 -5.17 26.29 -70.44
CA PHE A 8 -4.94 25.90 -69.04
C PHE A 8 -6.27 25.41 -68.45
N ALA A 9 -6.41 24.08 -68.29
CA ALA A 9 -7.53 23.48 -67.57
C ALA A 9 -7.26 23.56 -66.06
N PHE A 10 -8.01 24.43 -65.36
CA PHE A 10 -7.95 24.55 -63.91
C PHE A 10 -8.76 23.41 -63.28
N LEU A 11 -8.07 22.39 -62.79
CA LEU A 11 -8.66 21.23 -62.11
C LEU A 11 -8.92 21.62 -60.65
N MET A 12 -10.14 22.09 -60.35
CA MET A 12 -10.60 22.31 -58.98
C MET A 12 -10.81 20.96 -58.29
N LEU A 13 -9.81 20.50 -57.56
CA LEU A 13 -9.98 19.42 -56.59
C LEU A 13 -10.89 19.93 -55.46
N PRO A 14 -11.97 19.23 -55.09
CA PRO A 14 -12.74 19.59 -53.91
C PRO A 14 -11.83 19.43 -52.69
N VAL A 15 -11.46 20.54 -52.08
CA VAL A 15 -10.84 20.54 -50.75
C VAL A 15 -11.94 20.08 -49.79
N ILE A 16 -11.95 18.79 -49.45
CA ILE A 16 -12.75 18.31 -48.33
C ILE A 16 -12.15 18.97 -47.09
N PRO A 17 -12.89 19.84 -46.36
CA PRO A 17 -12.36 20.41 -45.14
C PRO A 17 -12.07 19.26 -44.17
N ALA A 18 -10.81 19.12 -43.77
CA ALA A 18 -10.47 18.29 -42.63
C ALA A 18 -11.18 18.87 -41.41
N HIS A 19 -12.29 18.26 -41.00
CA HIS A 19 -12.93 18.60 -39.74
C HIS A 19 -11.96 18.20 -38.62
N ALA A 20 -11.28 19.18 -38.05
CA ALA A 20 -10.50 18.98 -36.84
C ALA A 20 -11.47 18.51 -35.74
N ASN A 21 -11.46 17.21 -35.44
CA ASN A 21 -12.11 16.71 -34.24
C ASN A 21 -11.43 17.41 -33.05
N THR A 22 -12.15 18.28 -32.37
CA THR A 22 -11.64 18.93 -31.17
C THR A 22 -11.67 17.91 -30.03
N THR A 23 -10.50 17.69 -29.42
CA THR A 23 -10.32 16.84 -28.25
C THR A 23 -10.30 17.71 -27.01
N ILE A 24 -11.05 17.32 -25.98
CA ILE A 24 -10.94 17.91 -24.65
C ILE A 24 -10.23 16.92 -23.74
N THR A 25 -9.22 17.41 -23.02
CA THR A 25 -8.53 16.65 -21.98
C THR A 25 -8.93 17.19 -20.61
N LEU A 26 -9.46 16.32 -19.75
CA LEU A 26 -9.84 16.60 -18.38
C LEU A 26 -8.91 15.82 -17.46
N ALA A 27 -7.82 16.46 -17.06
CA ALA A 27 -6.83 15.92 -16.16
C ALA A 27 -6.16 17.07 -15.39
N GLU A 28 -5.90 16.80 -14.11
CA GLU A 28 -5.13 17.63 -13.18
C GLU A 28 -4.15 16.74 -12.42
N PRO A 29 -2.99 17.26 -12.01
CA PRO A 29 -2.19 16.65 -10.95
C PRO A 29 -3.00 16.46 -9.67
N MET A 30 -2.53 15.59 -8.77
CA MET A 30 -3.22 15.39 -7.48
C MET A 30 -3.18 16.65 -6.61
N HIS A 31 -4.32 17.00 -6.01
CA HIS A 31 -4.45 18.07 -5.02
C HIS A 31 -4.73 17.54 -3.62
N ARG A 32 -5.05 16.24 -3.46
CA ARG A 32 -5.42 15.68 -2.16
C ARG A 32 -4.34 14.79 -1.56
N ASN A 33 -4.08 14.97 -0.26
CA ASN A 33 -3.13 14.17 0.49
C ASN A 33 -3.72 12.81 0.95
N ALA A 34 -2.91 11.98 1.61
CA ALA A 34 -3.31 10.64 2.03
C ALA A 34 -4.35 10.62 3.16
N ASP A 35 -4.50 11.73 3.89
CA ASP A 35 -5.50 11.91 4.93
C ASP A 35 -6.84 12.44 4.38
N GLY A 36 -6.93 12.71 3.07
CA GLY A 36 -8.12 13.23 2.42
C GLY A 36 -8.25 14.76 2.42
N ILE A 37 -7.22 15.48 2.86
CA ILE A 37 -7.20 16.95 2.90
C ILE A 37 -6.53 17.49 1.63
N PHE A 38 -7.13 18.50 1.01
CA PHE A 38 -6.56 19.18 -0.15
C PHE A 38 -5.39 20.08 0.27
N ILE A 39 -4.32 20.12 -0.54
CA ILE A 39 -3.14 20.96 -0.26
C ILE A 39 -3.34 22.43 -0.67
N ASP A 40 -4.39 22.72 -1.45
CA ASP A 40 -4.76 24.02 -1.97
C ASP A 40 -6.26 24.01 -2.37
N ASP A 41 -6.76 25.15 -2.86
CA ASP A 41 -8.14 25.30 -3.37
C ASP A 41 -8.19 25.45 -4.92
N ASP A 42 -7.10 25.06 -5.59
CA ASP A 42 -6.94 25.33 -7.02
C ASP A 42 -7.88 24.47 -7.87
N LEU A 43 -8.11 23.21 -7.49
CA LEU A 43 -9.05 22.34 -8.20
C LEU A 43 -10.48 22.88 -8.13
N ALA A 44 -10.91 23.34 -6.95
CA ALA A 44 -12.22 23.95 -6.77
C ALA A 44 -12.38 25.21 -7.62
N SER A 45 -11.33 26.05 -7.66
CA SER A 45 -11.26 27.21 -8.54
C SER A 45 -11.29 26.83 -10.03
N ALA A 46 -10.62 25.75 -10.42
CA ALA A 46 -10.52 25.28 -11.80
C ALA A 46 -11.85 24.78 -12.39
N ILE A 47 -12.75 24.24 -11.58
CA ILE A 47 -14.06 23.72 -12.02
C ILE A 47 -15.18 24.77 -12.02
N THR A 48 -14.94 25.96 -11.46
CA THR A 48 -15.89 27.09 -11.58
C THR A 48 -16.14 27.44 -13.05
N PRO A 49 -17.26 28.09 -13.41
CA PRO A 49 -17.56 28.44 -14.81
C PRO A 49 -16.46 29.25 -15.51
N GLN A 50 -15.73 30.07 -14.76
CA GLN A 50 -14.60 30.86 -15.26
C GLN A 50 -13.26 30.12 -15.16
N GLY A 51 -13.19 29.00 -14.44
CA GLY A 51 -12.01 28.15 -14.30
C GLY A 51 -11.68 27.38 -15.57
N ARG A 52 -10.46 26.83 -15.63
CA ARG A 52 -9.94 26.12 -16.80
C ARG A 52 -10.77 24.90 -17.17
N LEU A 53 -11.07 24.04 -16.19
CA LEU A 53 -11.89 22.83 -16.39
C LEU A 53 -13.37 23.17 -16.55
N GLY A 54 -13.84 24.25 -15.92
CA GLY A 54 -15.20 24.73 -16.12
C GLY A 54 -15.42 25.20 -17.56
N ARG A 55 -14.59 26.12 -18.08
CA ARG A 55 -14.70 26.59 -19.47
C ARG A 55 -14.66 25.45 -20.49
N ALA A 56 -13.82 24.44 -20.25
CA ALA A 56 -13.76 23.25 -21.10
C ALA A 56 -15.12 22.54 -21.26
N LEU A 57 -15.98 22.55 -20.22
CA LEU A 57 -17.29 21.91 -20.28
C LEU A 57 -18.47 22.88 -20.52
N PHE A 58 -18.42 24.08 -19.96
CA PHE A 58 -19.54 25.04 -20.01
C PHE A 58 -19.59 25.83 -21.31
N ASP A 59 -18.46 26.10 -21.96
CA ASP A 59 -18.40 26.84 -23.24
C ASP A 59 -18.81 25.97 -24.46
N ARG A 60 -19.64 24.94 -24.21
CA ARG A 60 -20.09 23.84 -25.11
C ARG A 60 -19.99 24.19 -26.59
N THR A 61 -18.94 23.70 -27.25
CA THR A 61 -18.86 23.72 -28.72
C THR A 61 -19.30 22.36 -29.28
N LEU A 62 -20.24 22.35 -30.23
CA LEU A 62 -20.70 21.11 -30.88
C LEU A 62 -19.56 20.34 -31.59
N ALA A 63 -18.44 21.02 -31.82
CA ALA A 63 -17.22 20.51 -32.46
C ALA A 63 -16.49 19.42 -31.66
N VAL A 64 -16.62 19.38 -30.32
CA VAL A 64 -15.83 18.46 -29.47
C VAL A 64 -16.27 17.01 -29.64
N ARG A 65 -15.50 16.17 -30.32
CA ARG A 65 -15.89 14.77 -30.59
C ARG A 65 -15.26 13.75 -29.64
N ILE A 66 -14.16 14.11 -28.98
CA ILE A 66 -13.33 13.20 -28.19
C ILE A 66 -13.07 13.82 -26.82
N TYR A 67 -13.29 13.03 -25.77
CA TYR A 67 -12.91 13.34 -24.39
C TYR A 67 -11.81 12.39 -23.94
N VAL A 68 -10.72 12.94 -23.42
CA VAL A 68 -9.64 12.20 -22.74
C VAL A 68 -9.71 12.58 -21.27
N ILE A 69 -9.97 11.63 -20.40
CA ILE A 69 -10.32 11.91 -18.99
C ILE A 69 -9.42 11.09 -18.08
N ASP A 70 -8.84 11.74 -17.08
CA ASP A 70 -8.22 11.08 -15.93
C ASP A 70 -9.26 10.86 -14.83
N MET A 71 -9.48 9.61 -14.46
CA MET A 71 -10.41 9.28 -13.38
C MET A 71 -9.97 9.85 -12.03
N ALA A 72 -8.66 9.99 -11.77
CA ALA A 72 -8.17 10.53 -10.51
C ALA A 72 -8.66 11.97 -10.27
N THR A 73 -8.66 12.79 -11.32
CA THR A 73 -9.23 14.14 -11.29
C THR A 73 -10.73 14.11 -11.03
N ILE A 74 -11.45 13.16 -11.63
CA ILE A 74 -12.90 13.02 -11.41
C ILE A 74 -13.20 12.65 -9.96
N GLU A 75 -12.45 11.71 -9.36
CA GLU A 75 -12.65 11.34 -7.95
C GLU A 75 -12.40 12.52 -7.02
N GLU A 76 -11.32 13.30 -7.21
CA GLU A 76 -11.10 14.50 -6.40
C GLU A 76 -12.23 15.53 -6.55
N ILE A 77 -12.81 15.70 -7.74
CA ILE A 77 -13.99 16.56 -7.94
C ILE A 77 -15.23 15.98 -7.24
N GLN A 78 -15.40 14.66 -7.17
CA GLN A 78 -16.47 14.05 -6.38
C GLN A 78 -16.30 14.36 -4.89
N ASP A 79 -15.07 14.32 -4.38
CA ASP A 79 -14.79 14.67 -2.98
C ASP A 79 -15.09 16.14 -2.68
N LEU A 80 -14.88 17.05 -3.64
CA LEU A 80 -15.28 18.46 -3.47
C LEU A 80 -16.80 18.59 -3.28
N ALA A 81 -17.62 17.77 -3.96
CA ALA A 81 -19.08 17.87 -3.92
C ALA A 81 -19.65 17.57 -2.53
N ASP A 82 -19.09 16.58 -1.82
CA ASP A 82 -19.54 16.15 -0.49
C ASP A 82 -19.19 17.16 0.62
N GLY A 83 -18.38 18.18 0.31
CA GLY A 83 -17.70 19.06 1.26
C GLY A 83 -16.27 18.61 1.51
N TYR A 84 -15.35 19.55 1.63
CA TYR A 84 -13.91 19.27 1.67
C TYR A 84 -13.17 20.20 2.63
N SER A 85 -11.96 19.80 3.00
CA SER A 85 -11.03 20.66 3.73
C SER A 85 -9.77 20.86 2.90
N PHE A 86 -9.21 22.06 2.94
CA PHE A 86 -7.94 22.38 2.30
C PHE A 86 -6.99 23.14 3.23
N ILE A 87 -5.71 23.12 2.92
CA ILE A 87 -4.68 23.87 3.64
C ILE A 87 -4.52 25.23 2.94
N ASN A 88 -4.79 26.32 3.66
CA ASN A 88 -4.63 27.67 3.11
C ASN A 88 -3.15 28.12 3.10
N GLU A 89 -2.86 29.29 2.52
CA GLU A 89 -1.51 29.86 2.45
C GLU A 89 -0.86 30.10 3.84
N ALA A 90 -1.66 30.23 4.90
CA ALA A 90 -1.20 30.36 6.28
C ALA A 90 -0.89 29.01 6.95
N GLY A 91 -1.14 27.88 6.27
CA GLY A 91 -0.98 26.53 6.80
C GLY A 91 -2.13 26.05 7.68
N GLU A 92 -3.26 26.77 7.68
CA GLU A 92 -4.44 26.42 8.45
C GLU A 92 -5.39 25.54 7.63
N VAL A 93 -6.04 24.58 8.29
CA VAL A 93 -7.06 23.75 7.66
C VAL A 93 -8.37 24.53 7.61
N VAL A 94 -8.87 24.80 6.41
CA VAL A 94 -10.14 25.47 6.15
C VAL A 94 -11.16 24.42 5.69
N GLU A 95 -12.30 24.38 6.35
CA GLU A 95 -13.41 23.48 6.00
C GLU A 95 -14.43 24.21 5.14
N ILE A 96 -14.73 23.63 3.98
CA ILE A 96 -15.75 24.07 3.05
C ILE A 96 -16.89 23.04 3.12
N PRO A 97 -18.12 23.46 3.45
CA PRO A 97 -19.30 22.60 3.36
C PRO A 97 -19.58 22.16 1.90
N GLU A 98 -20.79 21.70 1.62
CA GLU A 98 -21.22 21.29 0.27
C GLU A 98 -20.82 22.31 -0.82
N PHE A 99 -19.99 21.86 -1.77
CA PHE A 99 -19.55 22.68 -2.90
C PHE A 99 -20.35 22.34 -4.16
N VAL A 100 -21.55 22.91 -4.24
CA VAL A 100 -22.56 22.66 -5.30
C VAL A 100 -22.01 22.78 -6.73
N ILE A 101 -20.96 23.60 -6.94
CA ILE A 101 -20.31 23.76 -8.24
C ILE A 101 -19.74 22.42 -8.75
N ALA A 102 -19.20 21.57 -7.87
CA ALA A 102 -18.66 20.27 -8.24
C ALA A 102 -19.75 19.34 -8.78
N ASP A 103 -20.92 19.28 -8.13
CA ASP A 103 -22.06 18.50 -8.61
C ASP A 103 -22.57 18.98 -9.96
N ILE A 104 -22.65 20.31 -10.15
CA ILE A 104 -23.03 20.90 -11.44
C ILE A 104 -22.00 20.49 -12.52
N TRP A 105 -20.72 20.54 -12.20
CA TRP A 105 -19.63 20.20 -13.12
C TRP A 105 -19.69 18.70 -13.51
N LEU A 106 -19.84 17.79 -12.54
CA LEU A 106 -19.93 16.34 -12.77
C LEU A 106 -21.16 15.96 -13.61
N ASN A 107 -22.31 16.57 -13.34
CA ASN A 107 -23.52 16.37 -14.14
C ASN A 107 -23.36 16.93 -15.56
N THR A 108 -22.68 18.07 -15.70
CA THR A 108 -22.35 18.65 -17.00
C THR A 108 -21.44 17.72 -17.80
N LEU A 109 -20.42 17.13 -17.17
CA LEU A 109 -19.54 16.15 -17.80
C LEU A 109 -20.33 14.94 -18.31
N ARG A 110 -21.15 14.32 -17.45
CA ARG A 110 -22.01 13.17 -17.81
C ARG A 110 -22.91 13.47 -19.01
N SER A 111 -23.43 14.70 -19.11
CA SER A 111 -24.21 15.13 -20.25
C SER A 111 -23.37 15.37 -21.51
N ALA A 112 -22.17 15.94 -21.36
CA ALA A 112 -21.31 16.36 -22.47
C ALA A 112 -20.71 15.18 -23.24
N VAL A 113 -20.42 14.08 -22.55
CA VAL A 113 -19.81 12.87 -23.14
C VAL A 113 -20.79 11.99 -23.92
N LYS A 114 -22.12 12.21 -23.80
CA LYS A 114 -23.13 11.37 -24.46
C LYS A 114 -22.99 11.41 -25.98
N GLY A 115 -22.87 10.23 -26.60
CA GLY A 115 -22.70 10.09 -28.05
C GLY A 115 -21.34 10.56 -28.57
N ARG A 116 -20.33 10.71 -27.69
CA ARG A 116 -18.95 11.09 -28.03
C ARG A 116 -18.00 9.96 -27.69
N SER A 117 -16.80 9.99 -28.26
CA SER A 117 -15.74 9.05 -27.90
C SER A 117 -15.11 9.47 -26.59
N VAL A 118 -14.99 8.53 -25.64
CA VAL A 118 -14.34 8.77 -24.35
C VAL A 118 -13.15 7.83 -24.20
N SER A 119 -12.02 8.40 -23.82
CA SER A 119 -10.78 7.69 -23.54
C SER A 119 -10.35 7.91 -22.09
N ALA A 120 -9.98 6.84 -21.39
CA ALA A 120 -9.45 6.87 -20.02
C ALA A 120 -7.93 6.95 -20.06
N LEU A 121 -7.38 7.94 -19.36
CA LEU A 121 -5.96 7.95 -18.99
C LEU A 121 -5.69 6.89 -17.90
N PRO A 122 -4.45 6.42 -17.74
CA PRO A 122 -4.07 5.70 -16.53
C PRO A 122 -4.33 6.59 -15.31
N TYR A 123 -4.83 6.00 -14.22
CA TYR A 123 -5.21 6.74 -13.02
C TYR A 123 -4.08 7.65 -12.52
N GLY A 124 -4.33 8.96 -12.47
CA GLY A 124 -3.37 9.97 -12.02
C GLY A 124 -2.38 10.45 -13.07
N ASN A 125 -2.48 9.96 -14.30
CA ASN A 125 -1.62 10.28 -15.43
C ASN A 125 -0.10 10.24 -15.09
N PRO A 126 0.43 9.09 -14.63
CA PRO A 126 1.82 8.95 -14.21
C PRO A 126 2.80 9.08 -15.39
N ASP A 127 4.06 9.40 -15.09
CA ASP A 127 5.22 9.31 -15.99
C ASP A 127 5.36 7.88 -16.50
N ARG A 128 4.84 7.66 -17.72
CA ARG A 128 4.82 6.36 -18.39
C ARG A 128 6.23 5.78 -18.50
N LYS A 129 7.18 6.55 -19.02
CA LYS A 129 8.53 6.05 -19.34
C LYS A 129 9.22 5.56 -18.08
N PHE A 130 9.15 6.33 -17.01
CA PHE A 130 9.68 5.92 -15.72
C PHE A 130 8.97 4.69 -15.19
N LEU A 131 7.63 4.71 -15.10
CA LEU A 131 6.88 3.63 -14.45
C LEU A 131 6.96 2.31 -15.21
N GLU A 132 6.92 2.31 -16.55
CA GLU A 132 7.15 1.12 -17.38
C GLU A 132 8.56 0.55 -17.17
N SER A 133 9.57 1.41 -17.01
CA SER A 133 10.96 0.97 -16.80
C SER A 133 11.18 0.24 -15.48
N ILE A 134 10.48 0.65 -14.41
CA ILE A 134 10.60 0.03 -13.09
C ILE A 134 9.53 -1.05 -12.84
N SER A 135 8.38 -0.97 -13.54
CA SER A 135 7.24 -1.87 -13.36
C SER A 135 6.09 -1.69 -14.36
N LEU A 136 6.16 -2.41 -15.49
CA LEU A 136 5.01 -2.54 -16.40
C LEU A 136 3.72 -3.01 -15.71
N VAL A 137 3.81 -3.93 -14.74
CA VAL A 137 2.64 -4.42 -13.97
C VAL A 137 1.94 -3.30 -13.19
N GLU A 138 2.69 -2.29 -12.72
CA GLU A 138 2.07 -1.19 -11.96
C GLU A 138 1.40 -0.19 -12.91
N TYR A 139 2.02 0.05 -14.07
CA TYR A 139 1.44 0.88 -15.11
C TYR A 139 0.11 0.29 -15.64
N GLU A 140 0.09 -1.00 -15.94
CA GLU A 140 -1.13 -1.69 -16.39
C GLU A 140 -2.22 -1.72 -15.30
N PHE A 141 -1.84 -1.82 -14.02
CA PHE A 141 -2.78 -1.67 -12.91
C PHE A 141 -3.46 -0.29 -12.93
N LEU A 142 -2.71 0.80 -13.11
CA LEU A 142 -3.27 2.16 -13.17
C LEU A 142 -4.15 2.37 -14.42
N LYS A 143 -3.78 1.77 -15.57
CA LYS A 143 -4.61 1.76 -16.79
C LYS A 143 -5.93 1.05 -16.58
N GLN A 144 -5.88 -0.13 -15.96
CA GLN A 144 -7.07 -0.92 -15.66
C GLN A 144 -7.99 -0.17 -14.70
N VAL A 145 -7.47 0.32 -13.57
CA VAL A 145 -8.26 1.06 -12.57
C VAL A 145 -8.88 2.31 -13.17
N GLY A 146 -8.10 3.12 -13.92
CA GLY A 146 -8.62 4.33 -14.57
C GLY A 146 -9.76 4.02 -15.54
N THR A 147 -9.62 2.96 -16.35
CA THR A 147 -10.63 2.57 -17.34
C THR A 147 -11.89 2.00 -16.68
N GLU A 148 -11.74 1.07 -15.74
CA GLU A 148 -12.87 0.42 -15.07
C GLU A 148 -13.69 1.43 -14.25
N ARG A 149 -13.02 2.28 -13.48
CA ARG A 149 -13.70 3.27 -12.63
C ARG A 149 -14.35 4.38 -13.46
N LEU A 150 -13.72 4.85 -14.54
CA LEU A 150 -14.35 5.84 -15.42
C LEU A 150 -15.54 5.27 -16.20
N THR A 151 -15.44 4.01 -16.65
CA THR A 151 -16.56 3.28 -17.26
C THR A 151 -17.73 3.17 -16.29
N ALA A 152 -17.47 2.78 -15.03
CA ALA A 152 -18.47 2.69 -13.99
C ALA A 152 -19.08 4.06 -13.65
N PHE A 153 -18.24 5.10 -13.52
CA PHE A 153 -18.67 6.46 -13.25
C PHE A 153 -19.58 6.98 -14.35
N LEU A 154 -19.18 6.92 -15.62
CA LEU A 154 -19.95 7.49 -16.74
C LEU A 154 -21.11 6.61 -17.23
N ALA A 155 -21.14 5.33 -16.85
CA ALA A 155 -22.06 4.32 -17.34
C ALA A 155 -22.07 4.20 -18.88
N LEU A 156 -20.89 4.28 -19.50
CA LEU A 156 -20.67 4.13 -20.95
C LEU A 156 -19.33 3.47 -21.24
N PRO A 157 -19.15 2.85 -22.43
CA PRO A 157 -17.86 2.25 -22.80
C PRO A 157 -16.76 3.30 -22.96
N VAL A 158 -15.62 3.07 -22.33
CA VAL A 158 -14.44 3.93 -22.42
C VAL A 158 -13.27 3.16 -23.02
N THR A 159 -12.48 3.83 -23.86
CA THR A 159 -11.25 3.24 -24.43
C THR A 159 -10.04 3.58 -23.57
N SER A 160 -9.22 2.61 -23.20
CA SER A 160 -7.97 2.89 -22.49
C SER A 160 -6.95 3.54 -23.43
N VAL A 161 -6.28 4.60 -22.98
CA VAL A 161 -5.13 5.23 -23.67
C VAL A 161 -3.92 5.28 -22.75
N ASP A 162 -2.77 5.67 -23.30
CA ASP A 162 -1.54 5.85 -22.52
C ASP A 162 -1.53 7.23 -21.83
N SER A 163 -0.58 7.43 -20.93
CA SER A 163 -0.37 8.72 -20.25
C SER A 163 -0.13 9.83 -21.26
N LEU A 164 -0.50 11.05 -20.89
CA LEU A 164 -0.15 12.24 -21.66
C LEU A 164 1.38 12.40 -21.67
N GLU A 165 1.93 12.65 -22.86
CA GLU A 165 3.37 12.94 -23.04
C GLU A 165 3.73 14.38 -22.61
N SER A 166 2.75 15.17 -22.15
CA SER A 166 2.96 16.54 -21.66
C SER A 166 3.48 16.56 -20.22
N GLY A 167 4.48 17.41 -19.94
CA GLY A 167 5.05 17.60 -18.60
C GLY A 167 6.43 16.95 -18.40
N GLY A 168 6.89 16.13 -19.35
CA GLY A 168 8.25 15.59 -19.34
C GLY A 168 8.44 14.49 -18.29
N GLU A 169 9.38 14.70 -17.38
CA GLU A 169 9.81 13.70 -16.41
C GLU A 169 9.21 13.95 -15.01
N SER A 170 8.74 12.90 -14.35
CA SER A 170 8.34 12.95 -12.95
C SER A 170 9.48 13.42 -12.03
N LEU A 171 9.11 14.11 -10.96
CA LEU A 171 10.05 14.67 -10.00
C LEU A 171 10.88 13.57 -9.32
N VAL A 172 12.17 13.85 -9.10
CA VAL A 172 13.13 12.92 -8.48
C VAL A 172 12.63 12.40 -7.12
N LYS A 173 12.01 13.27 -6.30
CA LYS A 173 11.45 12.89 -4.99
C LYS A 173 10.32 11.86 -5.14
N SER A 174 9.40 12.09 -6.08
CA SER A 174 8.30 11.15 -6.38
C SER A 174 8.81 9.80 -6.86
N ARG A 175 9.83 9.80 -7.74
CA ARG A 175 10.48 8.58 -8.23
C ARG A 175 11.13 7.80 -7.08
N ALA A 176 11.92 8.47 -6.25
CA ALA A 176 12.56 7.85 -5.10
C ALA A 176 11.55 7.25 -4.12
N LEU A 177 10.41 7.92 -3.90
CA LEU A 177 9.34 7.40 -3.06
C LEU A 177 8.69 6.15 -3.66
N SER A 178 8.39 6.17 -4.96
CA SER A 178 7.87 5.00 -5.68
C SER A 178 8.84 3.82 -5.62
N ASP A 179 10.13 4.04 -5.90
CA ASP A 179 11.16 3.01 -5.81
C ASP A 179 11.27 2.40 -4.42
N THR A 180 11.10 3.21 -3.37
CA THR A 180 11.18 2.77 -1.97
C THR A 180 9.99 1.91 -1.57
N TYR A 181 8.75 2.33 -1.86
CA TYR A 181 7.57 1.72 -1.23
C TYR A 181 6.73 0.84 -2.16
N ARG A 182 6.78 1.02 -3.48
CA ARG A 182 5.89 0.33 -4.44
C ARG A 182 5.94 -1.19 -4.31
N ARG A 183 7.13 -1.76 -4.15
CA ARG A 183 7.30 -3.22 -4.07
C ARG A 183 6.63 -3.80 -2.83
N ASP A 184 6.91 -3.21 -1.68
CA ASP A 184 6.39 -3.68 -0.39
C ASP A 184 4.89 -3.47 -0.32
N LEU A 185 4.40 -2.33 -0.81
CA LEU A 185 2.98 -2.05 -0.87
C LEU A 185 2.23 -3.04 -1.79
N ARG A 186 2.81 -3.42 -2.93
CA ARG A 186 2.24 -4.44 -3.81
C ARG A 186 2.21 -5.83 -3.15
N ILE A 187 3.25 -6.18 -2.40
CA ILE A 187 3.29 -7.45 -1.65
C ILE A 187 2.22 -7.44 -0.55
N LEU A 188 2.13 -6.35 0.20
CA LEU A 188 1.14 -6.16 1.25
C LEU A 188 -0.28 -6.22 0.70
N TYR A 189 -0.56 -5.51 -0.40
CA TYR A 189 -1.85 -5.55 -1.09
C TYR A 189 -2.22 -6.95 -1.61
N SER A 190 -1.24 -7.76 -2.04
CA SER A 190 -1.50 -9.14 -2.48
C SER A 190 -1.94 -10.08 -1.35
N VAL A 191 -1.70 -9.69 -0.10
CA VAL A 191 -2.07 -10.45 1.09
C VAL A 191 -3.30 -9.86 1.77
N ALA A 192 -3.36 -8.53 1.83
CA ALA A 192 -4.45 -7.75 2.40
C ALA A 192 -4.96 -6.80 1.30
N PRO A 193 -5.90 -7.22 0.43
CA PRO A 193 -6.46 -6.36 -0.60
C PRO A 193 -7.46 -5.35 0.00
N ALA A 194 -6.99 -4.54 0.94
CA ALA A 194 -7.77 -3.56 1.67
C ALA A 194 -7.93 -2.26 0.87
N PRO A 195 -9.09 -1.56 0.95
CA PRO A 195 -9.28 -0.27 0.28
C PRO A 195 -8.19 0.77 0.60
N GLU A 196 -7.77 0.84 1.86
CA GLU A 196 -6.71 1.76 2.30
C GLU A 196 -5.36 1.51 1.59
N LEU A 197 -5.02 0.25 1.31
CA LEU A 197 -3.80 -0.10 0.58
C LEU A 197 -3.94 0.16 -0.92
N ALA A 198 -5.14 -0.02 -1.48
CA ALA A 198 -5.43 0.38 -2.85
C ALA A 198 -5.24 1.89 -3.03
N SER A 199 -5.80 2.71 -2.13
CA SER A 199 -5.65 4.17 -2.17
C SER A 199 -4.19 4.61 -2.14
N LEU A 200 -3.37 4.02 -1.25
CA LEU A 200 -1.93 4.32 -1.19
C LEU A 200 -1.19 3.95 -2.48
N ARG A 201 -1.57 2.85 -3.15
CA ARG A 201 -0.98 2.45 -4.45
C ARG A 201 -1.32 3.47 -5.53
N LEU A 202 -2.57 3.93 -5.57
CA LEU A 202 -3.02 4.94 -6.52
C LEU A 202 -2.32 6.29 -6.29
N GLN A 203 -2.17 6.73 -5.04
CA GLN A 203 -1.47 7.97 -4.68
C GLN A 203 0.03 7.92 -5.04
N LEU A 204 0.70 6.77 -4.87
CA LEU A 204 2.07 6.60 -5.39
C LEU A 204 2.13 6.78 -6.92
N GLY A 205 1.11 6.32 -7.65
CA GLY A 205 0.97 6.56 -9.08
C GLY A 205 0.77 8.04 -9.42
N GLN A 206 -0.14 8.72 -8.72
CA GLN A 206 -0.44 10.14 -8.92
C GLN A 206 0.77 11.04 -8.69
N LEU A 207 1.62 10.75 -7.71
CA LEU A 207 2.86 11.52 -7.47
C LEU A 207 3.84 11.47 -8.65
N LEU A 208 3.73 10.45 -9.51
CA LEU A 208 4.54 10.34 -10.72
C LEU A 208 3.97 11.17 -11.88
N ASN A 209 2.91 11.94 -11.70
CA ASN A 209 2.42 12.85 -12.74
C ASN A 209 3.49 13.93 -13.06
N PRO A 210 3.98 14.04 -14.31
CA PRO A 210 5.01 15.02 -14.67
C PRO A 210 4.58 16.48 -14.54
N SER A 211 3.26 16.75 -14.51
CA SER A 211 2.72 18.10 -14.37
C SER A 211 2.57 18.54 -12.91
N LEU A 212 2.90 17.68 -11.94
CA LEU A 212 2.86 18.02 -10.51
C LEU A 212 3.94 19.05 -10.18
N SER A 213 3.53 20.14 -9.51
CA SER A 213 4.46 21.18 -9.09
C SER A 213 5.44 20.65 -8.03
N LYS A 214 6.63 21.24 -7.94
CA LYS A 214 7.63 20.83 -6.95
C LYS A 214 7.11 21.00 -5.51
N GLU A 215 6.43 22.12 -5.23
CA GLU A 215 5.88 22.44 -3.92
C GLU A 215 4.78 21.44 -3.51
N SER A 216 3.81 21.21 -4.41
CA SER A 216 2.75 20.22 -4.21
C SER A 216 3.35 18.83 -3.98
N ALA A 217 4.31 18.42 -4.82
CA ALA A 217 4.98 17.13 -4.68
C ALA A 217 5.73 16.99 -3.35
N ASP A 218 6.32 18.07 -2.85
CA ASP A 218 7.02 18.07 -1.57
C ASP A 218 6.05 17.81 -0.40
N LEU A 219 4.94 18.56 -0.35
CA LEU A 219 3.89 18.41 0.67
C LEU A 219 3.23 17.03 0.63
N LEU A 220 2.85 16.58 -0.56
CA LEU A 220 2.14 15.32 -0.77
C LEU A 220 3.04 14.11 -0.52
N SER A 221 4.32 14.15 -0.94
CA SER A 221 5.27 13.07 -0.69
C SER A 221 5.54 12.88 0.81
N ASP A 222 5.65 13.97 1.56
CA ASP A 222 5.93 13.91 3.00
C ASP A 222 4.73 13.34 3.77
N ASN A 223 3.51 13.77 3.41
CA ASN A 223 2.28 13.21 3.95
C ASN A 223 2.12 11.73 3.59
N LEU A 224 2.28 11.37 2.31
CA LEU A 224 2.16 9.99 1.85
C LEU A 224 3.20 9.07 2.52
N THR A 225 4.42 9.55 2.73
CA THR A 225 5.47 8.80 3.46
C THR A 225 5.01 8.43 4.87
N LYS A 226 4.33 9.35 5.58
CA LYS A 226 3.77 9.05 6.91
C LYS A 226 2.68 7.99 6.80
N ALA A 227 1.73 8.15 5.88
CA ALA A 227 0.64 7.20 5.68
C ALA A 227 1.13 5.78 5.31
N LEU A 228 2.17 5.68 4.45
CA LEU A 228 2.81 4.42 4.09
C LEU A 228 3.47 3.75 5.30
N LYS A 229 4.19 4.50 6.13
CA LYS A 229 4.83 3.98 7.35
C LYS A 229 3.80 3.52 8.39
N GLU A 230 2.72 4.25 8.57
CA GLU A 230 1.66 3.83 9.50
C GLU A 230 0.91 2.59 8.98
N ASN A 231 0.64 2.49 7.68
CA ASN A 231 0.02 1.30 7.12
C ASN A 231 0.94 0.07 7.14
N ALA A 232 2.25 0.25 7.00
CA ALA A 232 3.22 -0.86 7.12
C ALA A 232 3.18 -1.50 8.52
N LYS A 233 2.82 -0.75 9.56
CA LYS A 233 2.71 -1.26 10.93
C LYS A 233 1.42 -2.04 11.19
N LYS A 234 0.38 -1.90 10.36
CA LYS A 234 -0.94 -2.50 10.61
C LYS A 234 -0.95 -4.02 10.59
N LEU A 235 -0.01 -4.64 9.89
CA LEU A 235 0.20 -6.09 9.93
C LEU A 235 1.55 -6.40 10.54
N ARG A 236 1.53 -6.95 11.76
CA ARG A 236 2.74 -7.15 12.56
C ARG A 236 2.60 -8.33 13.51
N VAL A 237 3.73 -8.75 14.05
CA VAL A 237 3.79 -9.67 15.18
C VAL A 237 3.87 -8.85 16.47
N ALA A 238 3.11 -9.23 17.49
CA ALA A 238 3.15 -8.57 18.79
C ALA A 238 4.48 -8.82 19.50
N ARG A 239 4.99 -7.77 20.16
CA ARG A 239 6.19 -7.88 20.99
C ARG A 239 5.90 -8.66 22.27
N GLY A 240 6.87 -9.43 22.73
CA GLY A 240 6.78 -10.18 23.98
C GLY A 240 8.15 -10.48 24.57
N ASN A 241 8.18 -10.76 25.87
CA ASN A 241 9.37 -11.20 26.60
C ASN A 241 9.02 -12.51 27.31
N TYR A 242 9.81 -13.56 27.10
CA TYR A 242 9.50 -14.89 27.64
C TYR A 242 10.62 -15.45 28.48
N THR A 243 10.26 -16.07 29.61
CA THR A 243 11.18 -16.91 30.40
C THR A 243 10.69 -18.35 30.34
N ILE A 244 11.52 -19.23 29.79
CA ILE A 244 11.17 -20.63 29.51
C ILE A 244 11.98 -21.53 30.44
N THR A 245 11.27 -22.35 31.23
CA THR A 245 11.87 -23.29 32.20
C THR A 245 11.70 -24.76 31.81
N ALA A 246 10.92 -25.04 30.76
CA ALA A 246 10.66 -26.39 30.25
C ALA A 246 11.52 -26.72 29.02
N SER A 247 11.86 -28.01 28.82
CA SER A 247 12.60 -28.48 27.65
C SER A 247 11.79 -28.45 26.35
N ASN A 248 10.47 -28.53 26.45
CA ASN A 248 9.53 -28.32 25.34
C ASN A 248 8.57 -27.22 25.77
N TYR A 249 8.35 -26.24 24.91
CA TYR A 249 7.51 -25.09 25.21
C TYR A 249 6.83 -24.59 23.93
N ASP A 250 5.52 -24.48 23.97
CA ASP A 250 4.74 -23.90 22.89
C ASP A 250 4.70 -22.39 23.08
N LEU A 251 5.49 -21.67 22.27
CA LEU A 251 5.63 -20.22 22.37
C LEU A 251 4.38 -19.55 21.81
N PRO A 252 3.56 -18.87 22.63
CA PRO A 252 2.46 -18.08 22.10
C PRO A 252 2.99 -16.86 21.36
N VAL A 253 2.57 -16.70 20.10
CA VAL A 253 2.88 -15.52 19.29
C VAL A 253 1.58 -14.94 18.76
N THR A 254 1.35 -13.66 19.02
CA THR A 254 0.17 -12.96 18.52
C THR A 254 0.50 -12.24 17.22
N VAL A 255 -0.28 -12.51 16.18
CA VAL A 255 -0.25 -11.79 14.90
C VAL A 255 -1.41 -10.80 14.89
N ILE A 256 -1.13 -9.54 14.62
CA ILE A 256 -2.09 -8.43 14.64
C ILE A 256 -2.37 -7.98 13.20
N ASN A 257 -3.65 -7.84 12.86
CA ASN A 257 -4.13 -7.35 11.59
C ASN A 257 -5.10 -6.18 11.80
N ASP A 258 -4.60 -4.96 11.63
CA ASP A 258 -5.38 -3.72 11.70
C ASP A 258 -5.90 -3.28 10.31
N PHE A 259 -5.90 -4.18 9.32
CA PHE A 259 -6.55 -3.92 8.03
C PHE A 259 -8.05 -4.24 8.07
N SER A 260 -8.80 -3.56 7.20
CA SER A 260 -10.24 -3.75 7.02
C SER A 260 -10.64 -5.11 6.39
N VAL A 261 -9.67 -5.95 6.02
CA VAL A 261 -9.88 -7.27 5.39
C VAL A 261 -9.15 -8.37 6.16
N PRO A 262 -9.66 -9.62 6.15
CA PRO A 262 -8.95 -10.75 6.73
C PRO A 262 -7.69 -11.09 5.93
N VAL A 263 -6.67 -11.63 6.61
CA VAL A 263 -5.39 -12.01 6.01
C VAL A 263 -5.05 -13.47 6.30
N ASN A 264 -4.44 -14.14 5.31
CA ASN A 264 -3.94 -15.50 5.44
C ASN A 264 -2.42 -15.50 5.23
N LEU A 265 -1.69 -15.95 6.25
CA LEU A 265 -0.24 -15.81 6.34
C LEU A 265 0.39 -17.09 6.86
N GLU A 266 1.68 -17.22 6.62
CA GLU A 266 2.53 -18.21 7.26
C GLU A 266 3.49 -17.49 8.20
N LEU A 267 3.55 -17.95 9.46
CA LEU A 267 4.50 -17.44 10.43
C LEU A 267 5.78 -18.27 10.37
N ILE A 268 6.90 -17.63 10.05
CA ILE A 268 8.20 -18.29 10.00
C ILE A 268 9.01 -17.85 11.20
N ALA A 269 9.46 -18.83 11.97
CA ALA A 269 10.29 -18.60 13.14
C ALA A 269 11.67 -19.24 12.96
N ARG A 270 12.73 -18.47 13.23
CA ARG A 270 14.13 -18.89 13.07
C ARG A 270 14.93 -18.62 14.33
N PRO A 271 15.65 -19.60 14.86
CA PRO A 271 16.48 -19.38 16.04
C PRO A 271 17.74 -18.60 15.63
N THR A 272 18.19 -17.67 16.49
CA THR A 272 19.44 -16.92 16.27
C THR A 272 20.70 -17.70 16.64
N ASN A 273 20.56 -18.82 17.37
CA ASN A 273 21.64 -19.72 17.75
C ASN A 273 21.14 -21.16 17.95
N SER A 274 22.04 -22.09 18.27
CA SER A 274 21.74 -23.52 18.42
C SER A 274 21.08 -23.91 19.76
N ARG A 275 20.72 -22.95 20.64
CA ARG A 275 20.12 -23.26 21.95
C ARG A 275 18.67 -23.71 21.85
N ILE A 276 17.99 -23.39 20.75
CA ILE A 276 16.58 -23.75 20.50
C ILE A 276 16.47 -24.40 19.13
N VAL A 277 15.65 -25.45 19.05
CA VAL A 277 15.13 -25.99 17.79
C VAL A 277 13.68 -25.55 17.67
N VAL A 278 13.35 -24.90 16.56
CA VAL A 278 12.01 -24.37 16.26
C VAL A 278 11.30 -25.35 15.34
N GLY A 279 10.08 -25.76 15.70
CA GLY A 279 9.24 -26.58 14.84
C GLY A 279 8.56 -25.77 13.73
N ALA A 280 7.76 -26.43 12.89
CA ALA A 280 6.96 -25.76 11.89
C ALA A 280 5.83 -24.95 12.55
N ALA A 281 5.70 -23.66 12.22
CA ALA A 281 4.54 -22.89 12.63
C ALA A 281 3.38 -23.11 11.65
N PRO A 282 2.13 -23.12 12.11
CA PRO A 282 0.97 -23.32 11.26
C PRO A 282 0.64 -22.09 10.40
N LEU A 283 -0.21 -22.29 9.40
CA LEU A 283 -0.87 -21.20 8.68
C LEU A 283 -1.76 -20.42 9.65
N VAL A 284 -1.74 -19.10 9.51
CA VAL A 284 -2.45 -18.15 10.39
C VAL A 284 -3.48 -17.41 9.56
N SER A 285 -4.74 -17.51 9.97
CA SER A 285 -5.82 -16.67 9.45
C SER A 285 -6.17 -15.65 10.51
N VAL A 286 -6.04 -14.35 10.18
CA VAL A 286 -6.37 -13.26 11.10
C VAL A 286 -7.53 -12.47 10.49
N ALA A 287 -8.63 -12.33 11.23
CA ALA A 287 -9.77 -11.55 10.78
C ALA A 287 -9.42 -10.07 10.60
N ALA A 288 -10.27 -9.32 9.90
CA ALA A 288 -10.14 -7.88 9.78
C ALA A 288 -10.17 -7.21 11.17
N ASN A 289 -9.33 -6.19 11.38
CA ASN A 289 -9.22 -5.43 12.64
C ASN A 289 -9.18 -6.33 13.88
N SER A 290 -8.35 -7.38 13.83
CA SER A 290 -8.31 -8.41 14.85
C SER A 290 -6.89 -8.95 15.04
N GLN A 291 -6.74 -9.85 16.02
CA GLN A 291 -5.49 -10.53 16.32
C GLN A 291 -5.72 -12.02 16.50
N SER A 292 -4.74 -12.82 16.11
CA SER A 292 -4.77 -14.28 16.29
C SER A 292 -3.50 -14.72 17.02
N GLN A 293 -3.68 -15.59 18.01
CA GLN A 293 -2.58 -16.23 18.71
C GLN A 293 -2.24 -17.56 18.06
N VAL A 294 -0.94 -17.83 17.94
CA VAL A 294 -0.39 -19.00 17.28
C VAL A 294 0.70 -19.57 18.17
N GLU A 295 0.68 -20.88 18.38
CA GLU A 295 1.67 -21.56 19.19
C GLU A 295 2.80 -22.10 18.31
N ILE A 296 4.03 -21.70 18.61
CA ILE A 296 5.23 -22.17 17.93
C ILE A 296 5.94 -23.19 18.83
N PRO A 297 6.00 -24.47 18.45
CA PRO A 297 6.64 -25.49 19.28
C PRO A 297 8.16 -25.27 19.31
N LEU A 298 8.69 -25.07 20.51
CA LEU A 298 10.12 -24.91 20.78
C LEU A 298 10.66 -26.09 21.56
N ARG A 299 11.85 -26.56 21.16
CA ARG A 299 12.65 -27.52 21.92
C ARG A 299 13.95 -26.89 22.37
N ILE A 300 14.15 -26.84 23.68
CA ILE A 300 15.27 -26.15 24.32
C ILE A 300 16.41 -27.14 24.53
N ILE A 301 17.59 -26.80 24.01
CA ILE A 301 18.79 -27.63 24.04
C ILE A 301 19.75 -27.16 25.14
N ALA A 302 19.83 -25.84 25.38
CA ALA A 302 20.72 -25.26 26.37
C ALA A 302 20.15 -23.98 27.00
N SER A 303 20.53 -23.73 28.25
CA SER A 303 20.12 -22.54 29.01
C SER A 303 20.91 -21.28 28.62
N GLY A 304 20.40 -20.10 29.00
CA GLY A 304 20.96 -18.80 28.68
C GLY A 304 19.99 -17.92 27.87
N ASP A 305 20.42 -16.71 27.56
CA ASP A 305 19.62 -15.76 26.78
C ASP A 305 19.77 -16.03 25.28
N THR A 306 18.68 -15.87 24.53
CA THR A 306 18.63 -16.01 23.08
C THR A 306 17.51 -15.17 22.49
N GLN A 307 17.42 -15.13 21.17
CA GLN A 307 16.34 -14.46 20.44
C GLN A 307 15.81 -15.38 19.33
N ILE A 308 14.53 -15.23 19.01
CA ILE A 308 13.90 -15.87 17.86
C ILE A 308 13.48 -14.79 16.86
N GLU A 309 13.89 -14.96 15.61
CA GLU A 309 13.48 -14.13 14.48
C GLU A 309 12.12 -14.60 13.98
N LEU A 310 11.14 -13.70 13.88
CA LEU A 310 9.80 -13.95 13.39
C LEU A 310 9.54 -13.15 12.12
N LYS A 311 9.06 -13.83 11.09
CA LYS A 311 8.73 -13.26 9.77
C LYS A 311 7.35 -13.72 9.34
N LEU A 312 6.56 -12.79 8.81
CA LEU A 312 5.31 -13.14 8.13
C LEU A 312 5.60 -13.38 6.65
N ARG A 313 4.97 -14.40 6.09
CA ARG A 313 5.12 -14.79 4.69
C ARG A 313 3.74 -14.98 4.07
N SER A 314 3.58 -14.48 2.84
CA SER A 314 2.41 -14.78 2.01
C SER A 314 2.42 -16.25 1.60
N GLN A 315 1.26 -16.79 1.22
CA GLN A 315 1.15 -18.15 0.69
C GLN A 315 2.03 -18.40 -0.55
N ASN A 316 2.39 -17.34 -1.27
CA ASN A 316 3.29 -17.38 -2.43
C ASN A 316 4.79 -17.27 -2.06
N GLY A 317 5.13 -17.31 -0.77
CA GLY A 317 6.51 -17.31 -0.28
C GLY A 317 7.16 -15.92 -0.12
N LYS A 318 6.46 -14.82 -0.43
CA LYS A 318 7.01 -13.46 -0.25
C LYS A 318 6.92 -13.02 1.21
N GLN A 319 7.99 -12.41 1.74
CA GLN A 319 7.98 -11.80 3.07
C GLN A 319 7.02 -10.61 3.09
N VAL A 320 6.26 -10.48 4.18
CA VAL A 320 5.26 -9.42 4.40
C VAL A 320 5.56 -8.74 5.72
N GLY A 321 5.50 -7.40 5.74
CA GLY A 321 5.76 -6.62 6.94
C GLY A 321 7.20 -6.70 7.43
N GLU A 322 7.40 -6.17 8.63
CA GLU A 322 8.71 -6.12 9.28
C GLU A 322 9.06 -7.45 9.98
N VAL A 323 10.37 -7.66 10.15
CA VAL A 323 10.91 -8.79 10.91
C VAL A 323 10.93 -8.42 12.39
N GLU A 324 10.35 -9.27 13.24
CA GLU A 324 10.33 -9.06 14.68
C GLU A 324 11.30 -10.01 15.39
N TYR A 325 11.98 -9.54 16.44
CA TYR A 325 12.89 -10.35 17.24
C TYR A 325 12.36 -10.47 18.66
N ILE A 326 11.99 -11.67 19.08
CA ILE A 326 11.50 -11.92 20.43
C ILE A 326 12.65 -12.41 21.31
N PRO A 327 13.00 -11.69 22.40
CA PRO A 327 13.97 -12.16 23.38
C PRO A 327 13.40 -13.27 24.27
N LEU A 328 14.21 -14.32 24.45
CA LEU A 328 13.88 -15.51 25.23
C LEU A 328 14.97 -15.74 26.28
N ARG A 329 14.54 -15.89 27.54
CA ARG A 329 15.40 -16.30 28.65
C ARG A 329 15.18 -17.77 28.96
N LEU A 330 16.20 -18.61 28.74
CA LEU A 330 16.10 -20.06 28.92
C LEU A 330 16.71 -20.47 30.26
N ALA A 331 15.87 -21.00 31.14
CA ALA A 331 16.23 -21.48 32.48
C ALA A 331 15.85 -22.96 32.64
N VAL A 332 16.24 -23.78 31.66
CA VAL A 332 15.94 -25.22 31.66
C VAL A 332 16.98 -25.98 32.48
N ILE A 333 16.51 -26.85 33.37
CA ILE A 333 17.37 -27.75 34.14
C ILE A 333 17.40 -29.09 33.40
N SER A 334 18.60 -29.60 33.10
CA SER A 334 18.76 -30.90 32.45
C SER A 334 18.16 -32.02 33.32
N PRO A 335 17.26 -32.87 32.78
CA PRO A 335 16.72 -34.03 33.51
C PRO A 335 17.81 -34.95 34.07
N LEU A 336 18.94 -35.05 33.36
CA LEU A 336 20.10 -35.82 33.78
C LEU A 336 20.66 -35.28 35.12
N THR A 337 20.82 -33.96 35.22
CA THR A 337 21.31 -33.30 36.43
C THR A 337 20.34 -33.49 37.59
N THR A 338 19.03 -33.45 37.35
CA THR A 338 18.01 -33.71 38.38
C THR A 338 18.10 -35.14 38.90
N TRP A 339 18.30 -36.14 38.02
CA TRP A 339 18.48 -37.53 38.44
C TRP A 339 19.78 -37.74 39.21
N PHE A 340 20.88 -37.14 38.75
CA PHE A 340 22.17 -37.22 39.46
C PHE A 340 22.10 -36.59 40.85
N THR A 341 21.53 -35.39 40.97
CA THR A 341 21.41 -34.69 42.26
C THR A 341 20.46 -35.43 43.21
N THR A 342 19.32 -35.91 42.72
CA THR A 342 18.36 -36.68 43.51
C THR A 342 18.94 -38.03 43.93
N GLY A 343 19.60 -38.75 43.01
CA GLY A 343 20.29 -40.01 43.30
C GLY A 343 21.39 -39.82 44.34
N MET A 344 22.23 -38.78 44.19
CA MET A 344 23.26 -38.44 45.16
C MET A 344 22.67 -38.09 46.53
N ALA A 345 21.57 -37.32 46.56
CA ALA A 345 20.88 -36.97 47.80
C ALA A 345 20.34 -38.22 48.52
N ILE A 346 19.76 -39.18 47.79
CA ILE A 346 19.30 -40.45 48.34
C ILE A 346 20.49 -41.27 48.90
N ILE A 347 21.60 -41.35 48.15
CA ILE A 347 22.82 -42.05 48.60
C ILE A 347 23.37 -41.42 49.88
N LEU A 348 23.42 -40.08 49.96
CA LEU A 348 23.88 -39.36 51.15
C LEU A 348 22.96 -39.57 52.36
N LEU A 349 21.64 -39.61 52.14
CA LEU A 349 20.67 -39.88 53.19
C LEU A 349 20.81 -41.30 53.73
N LEU A 350 20.98 -42.30 52.85
CA LEU A 350 21.25 -43.69 53.24
C LEU A 350 22.57 -43.80 54.04
N ALA A 351 23.63 -43.13 53.57
CA ALA A 351 24.91 -43.10 54.28
C ALA A 351 24.77 -42.50 55.68
N ALA A 352 24.02 -41.41 55.83
CA ALA A 352 23.74 -40.78 57.12
C ALA A 352 22.96 -41.70 58.08
N VAL A 353 21.96 -42.42 57.58
CA VAL A 353 21.19 -43.41 58.38
C VAL A 353 22.09 -44.56 58.83
N ILE A 354 22.89 -45.13 57.92
CA ILE A 354 23.84 -46.21 58.25
C ILE A 354 24.86 -45.73 59.29
N GLN A 355 25.40 -44.52 59.12
CA GLN A 355 26.37 -43.93 60.05
C GLN A 355 25.73 -43.70 61.43
N SER A 356 24.48 -43.24 61.48
CA SER A 356 23.70 -43.08 62.72
C SER A 356 23.49 -44.42 63.44
N MET A 357 23.03 -45.45 62.73
CA MET A 357 22.86 -46.80 63.31
C MET A 357 24.18 -47.39 63.83
N ARG A 358 25.28 -47.24 63.07
CA ARG A 358 26.63 -47.64 63.52
C ARG A 358 27.05 -46.90 64.79
N ARG A 359 26.75 -45.60 64.89
CA ARG A 359 27.04 -44.77 66.08
C ARG A 359 26.24 -45.23 67.30
N VAL A 360 24.95 -45.55 67.14
CA VAL A 360 24.10 -46.06 68.24
C VAL A 360 24.54 -47.46 68.70
N LYS A 361 24.90 -48.37 67.77
CA LYS A 361 25.44 -49.70 68.14
C LYS A 361 26.77 -49.61 68.90
N LYS A 362 27.64 -48.65 68.59
CA LYS A 362 28.89 -48.43 69.34
C LYS A 362 28.65 -47.90 70.76
N ARG A 363 27.58 -47.14 71.01
CA ARG A 363 27.22 -46.66 72.36
C ARG A 363 26.60 -47.74 73.26
N LYS A 364 26.06 -48.82 72.70
CA LYS A 364 25.55 -49.99 73.47
C LYS A 364 26.63 -51.02 73.83
N LYS A 365 27.89 -50.79 73.45
CA LYS A 365 29.04 -51.66 73.72
C LYS A 365 30.06 -51.05 74.70
N LEU A 366 29.68 -49.96 75.38
CA LEU A 366 30.39 -49.37 76.51
C LEU A 366 29.66 -49.70 77.80
#